data_AF-F2RI79-F1
#
_entry.id   AF-F2RI79-F1
#
_cell.length_a   1.000
_cell.length_b   1.000
_cell.length_c   1.000
_cell.angle_alpha   90.00
_cell.angle_beta   90.00
_cell.angle_gamma   90.00
#
_symmetry.space_group_name_H-M   'P 1'
#
loop_
_entity.id
_entity.type
_entity.pdbx_description
1 polymer ?
#
loop_
_entity_poly.entity_id
_entity_poly.type
_entity_poly.pdbx_seq_one_letter_code
_entity_poly.pdbx_strand_id
1 'polypeptide(L)'
;MNAESHAVAKATWRDLPAAQQPEYPDAEALRDVIADLESYPPLVFAGECDQLRARMGAVARGEAFLLQGGDCAEAFDAVSADHIRAKLK
;
A
#
# COMPACT_ATOMS: atom_id res chain seq x y z
N MET A 1 26.17 16.21 34.43
CA MET A 1 24.79 15.98 34.89
C MET A 1 23.96 15.77 33.65
N ASN A 2 23.40 14.58 33.51
CA ASN A 2 23.07 13.93 32.24
C ASN A 2 21.87 14.59 31.54
N ALA A 3 22.04 14.97 30.27
CA ALA A 3 20.94 15.15 29.35
C ALA A 3 20.52 13.75 28.88
N GLU A 4 19.53 13.17 29.54
CA GLU A 4 18.91 11.93 29.06
C GLU A 4 18.17 12.21 27.75
N SER A 5 18.74 11.72 26.65
CA SER A 5 18.09 11.66 25.36
C SER A 5 16.95 10.64 25.46
N HIS A 6 15.73 11.10 25.74
CA HIS A 6 14.54 10.28 25.57
C HIS A 6 14.26 10.10 24.07
N ALA A 7 14.86 9.07 23.47
CA ALA A 7 14.36 8.52 22.23
C ALA A 7 12.98 7.88 22.53
N VAL A 8 11.91 8.65 22.38
CA VAL A 8 10.56 8.10 22.34
C VAL A 8 10.51 7.17 21.13
N ALA A 9 10.35 5.87 21.36
CA ALA A 9 10.04 4.93 20.29
C ALA A 9 8.81 5.48 19.54
N LYS A 10 8.99 5.79 18.26
CA LYS A 10 7.97 6.47 17.46
C LYS A 10 6.79 5.50 17.31
N ALA A 11 5.65 5.84 17.90
CA ALA A 11 4.41 5.07 17.71
C ALA A 11 4.15 4.87 16.21
N THR A 12 3.89 3.63 15.83
CA THR A 12 3.63 3.21 14.45
C THR A 12 2.14 3.01 14.24
N TRP A 13 1.71 2.81 12.99
CA TRP A 13 0.31 2.48 12.71
C TRP A 13 -0.15 1.20 13.42
N ARG A 14 0.77 0.30 13.78
CA ARG A 14 0.48 -0.95 14.51
C ARG A 14 0.02 -0.72 15.95
N ASP A 15 0.29 0.46 16.51
CA ASP A 15 -0.14 0.85 17.86
C ASP A 15 -1.54 1.49 17.86
N LEU A 16 -2.15 1.66 16.68
CA LEU A 16 -3.48 2.26 16.51
C LEU A 16 -4.55 1.17 16.31
N PRO A 17 -5.82 1.42 16.69
CA PRO A 17 -6.91 0.48 16.42
C PRO A 17 -7.05 0.16 14.92
N ALA A 18 -7.07 -1.14 14.57
CA ALA A 18 -7.25 -1.62 13.21
C ALA A 18 -8.43 -2.62 13.16
N ALA A 19 -9.57 -2.20 12.61
CA ALA A 19 -10.83 -2.94 12.78
C ALA A 19 -10.97 -4.19 11.91
N GLN A 20 -10.68 -4.10 10.60
CA GLN A 20 -10.92 -5.17 9.62
C GLN A 20 -9.68 -6.05 9.40
N GLN A 21 -8.98 -6.41 10.48
CA GLN A 21 -7.81 -7.28 10.39
C GLN A 21 -8.23 -8.76 10.52
N PRO A 22 -7.70 -9.65 9.68
CA PRO A 22 -7.90 -11.08 9.86
C PRO A 22 -7.17 -11.58 11.11
N GLU A 23 -7.75 -12.57 11.78
CA GLU A 23 -7.09 -13.32 12.85
C GLU A 23 -6.28 -14.47 12.22
N TYR A 24 -4.97 -14.31 12.14
CA TYR A 24 -4.08 -15.38 11.68
C TYR A 24 -3.79 -16.34 12.85
N PRO A 25 -4.00 -17.66 12.68
CA PRO A 25 -3.81 -18.63 13.76
C PRO A 25 -2.34 -18.88 14.11
N ASP A 26 -1.43 -18.61 13.17
CA ASP A 26 0.01 -18.81 13.33
C ASP A 26 0.76 -17.49 13.14
N ALA A 27 1.25 -16.94 14.24
CA ALA A 27 1.99 -15.69 14.26
C ALA A 27 3.43 -15.82 13.74
N GLU A 28 4.00 -17.03 13.74
CA GLU A 28 5.34 -17.27 13.19
C GLU A 28 5.28 -17.35 11.67
N ALA A 29 4.34 -18.13 11.12
CA ALA A 29 4.10 -18.18 9.68
C ALA A 29 3.77 -16.79 9.10
N LEU A 30 3.02 -15.95 9.82
CA LEU A 30 2.75 -14.57 9.40
C LEU A 30 4.04 -13.73 9.32
N ARG A 31 4.95 -13.86 10.30
CA ARG A 31 6.22 -13.12 10.29
C ARG A 31 7.11 -13.55 9.13
N ASP A 32 7.16 -14.85 8.85
CA ASP A 32 7.97 -15.40 7.77
C ASP A 32 7.47 -14.88 6.41
N VAL A 33 6.16 -14.91 6.17
CA VAL A 33 5.55 -14.35 4.95
C VAL A 33 5.82 -12.84 4.81
N ILE A 34 5.77 -12.08 5.91
CA ILE A 34 6.11 -10.65 5.88
C ILE A 34 7.58 -10.46 5.48
N ALA A 35 8.51 -11.23 6.07
CA ALA A 35 9.93 -11.14 5.76
C ALA A 35 10.23 -11.49 4.29
N ASP A 36 9.55 -12.50 3.75
CA ASP A 36 9.66 -12.87 2.34
C ASP A 36 9.17 -11.73 1.43
N LEU A 37 8.00 -11.14 1.72
CA LEU A 37 7.46 -10.02 0.93
C LEU A 37 8.34 -8.77 1.01
N GLU A 38 8.97 -8.49 2.16
CA GLU A 38 9.92 -7.39 2.32
C GLU A 38 11.19 -7.56 1.46
N SER A 39 11.54 -8.80 1.10
CA SER A 39 12.70 -9.08 0.26
C SER A 39 12.47 -8.84 -1.24
N TYR A 40 11.20 -8.76 -1.67
CA TYR A 40 10.83 -8.62 -3.07
C TYR A 40 11.02 -7.19 -3.60
N PRO A 41 11.30 -7.04 -4.92
CA PRO A 41 11.37 -5.72 -5.52
C PRO A 41 10.02 -4.99 -5.40
N PRO A 42 10.04 -3.65 -5.27
CA PRO A 42 8.82 -2.86 -5.20
C PRO A 42 8.06 -2.92 -6.54
N LEU A 43 6.73 -2.82 -6.48
CA LEU A 43 5.87 -2.81 -7.67
C LEU A 43 5.91 -1.49 -8.45
N VAL A 44 6.29 -0.40 -7.79
CA VAL A 44 6.34 0.96 -8.36
C VAL A 44 7.57 1.70 -7.88
N PHE A 45 8.05 2.66 -8.69
CA PHE A 45 9.15 3.54 -8.33
C PHE A 45 8.67 4.78 -7.59
N ALA A 46 9.49 5.30 -6.66
CA ALA A 46 9.16 6.51 -5.89
C ALA A 46 8.82 7.72 -6.78
N GLY A 47 9.52 7.89 -7.91
CA GLY A 47 9.25 8.98 -8.86
C GLY A 47 7.87 8.89 -9.53
N GLU A 48 7.30 7.68 -9.68
CA GLU A 48 5.94 7.51 -10.20
C GLU A 48 4.90 7.99 -9.19
N CYS A 49 5.13 7.76 -7.89
CA CYS A 49 4.31 8.31 -6.82
C CYS A 49 4.35 9.84 -6.76
N ASP A 50 5.55 10.44 -6.93
CA ASP A 50 5.70 11.90 -6.99
C ASP A 50 4.95 12.50 -8.19
N GLN A 51 5.04 11.84 -9.34
CA GLN A 51 4.29 12.23 -10.54
C GLN A 51 2.78 12.14 -10.31
N LEU A 52 2.28 11.06 -9.72
CA LEU A 52 0.87 10.92 -9.37
C LEU A 52 0.43 12.03 -8.41
N ARG A 53 1.23 12.34 -7.39
CA ARG A 53 0.96 13.40 -6.42
C ARG A 53 0.82 14.77 -7.10
N ALA A 54 1.70 15.10 -8.04
CA ALA A 54 1.62 16.34 -8.80
C ALA A 54 0.31 16.42 -9.62
N ARG A 55 -0.08 15.32 -10.29
CA ARG A 55 -1.34 15.23 -11.04
C ARG A 55 -2.57 15.35 -10.14
N MET A 56 -2.56 14.69 -8.98
CA MET A 56 -3.60 14.83 -7.96
C MET A 56 -3.72 16.28 -7.44
N GLY A 57 -2.60 16.99 -7.35
CA GLY A 57 -2.60 18.43 -7.05
C GLY A 57 -3.35 19.26 -8.09
N ALA A 58 -3.21 18.95 -9.38
CA ALA A 58 -3.99 19.59 -10.45
C ALA A 58 -5.48 19.26 -10.35
N VAL A 59 -5.84 18.01 -10.03
CA VAL A 59 -7.23 17.60 -9.78
C VAL A 59 -7.84 18.42 -8.64
N ALA A 60 -7.12 18.57 -7.52
CA ALA A 60 -7.60 19.33 -6.37
C ALA A 60 -7.80 20.83 -6.65
N ARG A 61 -7.09 21.39 -7.64
CA ARG A 61 -7.25 22.78 -8.11
C ARG A 61 -8.31 22.94 -9.21
N GLY A 62 -8.96 21.85 -9.64
CA GLY A 62 -9.94 21.87 -10.74
C GLY A 62 -9.32 21.99 -12.14
N GLU A 63 -8.02 21.71 -12.27
CA GLU A 63 -7.28 21.77 -13.55
C GLU A 63 -7.28 20.43 -14.29
N ALA A 64 -7.73 19.36 -13.62
CA ALA A 64 -7.81 18.01 -14.16
C ALA A 64 -8.97 17.23 -13.50
N PHE A 65 -9.32 16.07 -14.06
CA PHE A 65 -10.31 15.15 -13.52
C PHE A 65 -9.66 13.81 -13.18
N LEU A 66 -10.07 13.17 -12.08
CA LEU A 66 -9.64 11.83 -11.70
C LEU A 66 -10.70 10.81 -12.10
N LEU A 67 -10.29 9.79 -12.86
CA LEU A 67 -11.05 8.56 -13.06
C LEU A 67 -10.30 7.40 -12.40
N GLN A 68 -10.93 6.76 -11.43
CA GLN A 68 -10.43 5.53 -10.81
C GLN A 68 -11.48 4.43 -11.00
N GLY A 69 -11.08 3.30 -11.56
CA GLY A 69 -11.95 2.16 -11.84
C GLY A 69 -11.18 0.85 -11.86
N GLY A 70 -11.87 -0.24 -11.57
CA GLY A 70 -11.29 -1.58 -11.45
C GLY A 70 -12.28 -2.56 -10.84
N ASP A 71 -11.79 -3.75 -10.50
CA ASP A 71 -12.59 -4.78 -9.83
C ASP A 71 -12.92 -4.36 -8.39
N CYS A 72 -14.05 -4.86 -7.88
CA CYS A 72 -14.40 -4.73 -6.47
C CYS A 72 -13.45 -5.56 -5.58
N ALA A 73 -13.15 -6.78 -6.02
CA ALA A 73 -12.18 -7.68 -5.42
C ALA A 73 -11.54 -8.51 -6.54
N GLU A 74 -10.22 -8.44 -6.66
CA GLU A 74 -9.48 -9.27 -7.60
C GLU A 74 -9.36 -10.70 -7.04
N ALA A 75 -9.51 -11.71 -7.89
CA ALA A 75 -9.41 -13.12 -7.53
C ALA A 75 -8.24 -13.77 -8.29
N PHE A 76 -7.49 -14.66 -7.63
CA PHE A 76 -6.27 -15.26 -8.20
C PHE A 76 -6.50 -15.98 -9.53
N ASP A 77 -7.61 -16.70 -9.67
CA ASP A 77 -8.00 -17.42 -10.88
C ASP A 77 -8.50 -16.50 -12.01
N ALA A 78 -8.87 -15.27 -11.68
CA ALA A 78 -9.29 -14.25 -12.64
C ALA A 78 -8.13 -13.36 -13.13
N VAL A 79 -6.90 -13.52 -12.62
CA VAL A 79 -5.73 -12.76 -13.08
C VAL A 79 -5.20 -13.35 -14.39
N SER A 80 -5.70 -12.85 -15.52
CA SER A 80 -5.26 -13.22 -16.86
C SER A 80 -4.93 -12.00 -17.72
N ALA A 81 -4.05 -12.17 -18.71
CA ALA A 81 -3.69 -11.09 -19.63
C ALA A 81 -4.91 -10.54 -20.39
N ASP A 82 -5.88 -11.40 -20.73
CA ASP A 82 -7.09 -11.00 -21.43
C ASP A 82 -8.02 -10.17 -20.55
N HIS A 83 -8.20 -10.56 -19.27
CA HIS A 83 -8.97 -9.77 -18.32
C HIS A 83 -8.32 -8.40 -18.05
N ILE A 84 -7.00 -8.35 -17.88
CA ILE A 84 -6.28 -7.09 -17.69
C ILE A 84 -6.46 -6.19 -18.92
N ARG A 85 -6.31 -6.73 -20.14
CA ARG A 85 -6.50 -5.97 -21.38
C ARG A 85 -7.92 -5.43 -21.53
N ALA A 86 -8.92 -6.21 -21.13
CA ALA A 86 -10.31 -5.78 -21.21
C ALA A 86 -10.59 -4.56 -20.32
N LYS A 87 -9.92 -4.43 -19.17
CA LYS A 87 -10.07 -3.27 -18.25
C LYS A 87 -9.37 -1.99 -18.75
N LEU A 88 -8.36 -2.13 -19.60
CA LEU A 88 -7.55 -1.00 -20.09
C LEU A 88 -8.04 -0.41 -21.43
N LYS A 89 -9.00 -1.06 -22.09
CA LYS A 89 -9.64 -0.57 -23.32
C LYS A 89 -10.79 0.38 -22.99
#